data_AF-A0AAV5FBT4-F1
#
_entry.id   AF-A0AAV5FBT4-F1
#
_cell.length_a   1.000
_cell.length_b   1.000
_cell.length_c   1.000
_cell.angle_alpha   90.00
_cell.angle_beta   90.00
_cell.angle_gamma   90.00
#
_symmetry.space_group_name_H-M   'P 1'
#
loop_
_entity.id
_entity.type
_entity.pdbx_description
1 polymer ?
#
loop_
_entity_poly.entity_id
_entity_poly.type
_entity_poly.pdbx_seq_one_letter_code
_entity_poly.pdbx_strand_id
1 'polypeptide(L)'
;MNPSDLVKLIEILNPSNKPGRITIITRMGAENMRVKLPHLIRAVRNSGQIVTWITDPMHGNTIKAPCVRAFFDVHDQEGSHPGGIHLEMTGQNVTECIGGSRTVTFDDLSDRYHTHCDPRLNASQSLELAFIIAETQEEEDAFRSQQQPATASACFLNG
;
A
#
# COMPACT_ATOMS: atom_id res chain seq x y z
N MET A 1 -3.75 10.00 12.83
CA MET A 1 -3.63 11.15 11.92
C MET A 1 -5.03 11.71 11.68
N ASN A 2 -5.25 13.00 11.93
CA ASN A 2 -6.53 13.66 11.64
C ASN A 2 -6.52 14.17 10.19
N PRO A 3 -7.61 14.06 9.40
CA PRO A 3 -7.57 14.42 7.99
C PRO A 3 -7.23 15.91 7.74
N SER A 4 -7.71 16.82 8.58
CA SER A 4 -7.40 18.26 8.48
C SER A 4 -5.92 18.55 8.68
N ASP A 5 -5.27 17.84 9.60
CA ASP A 5 -3.87 18.07 9.94
C ASP A 5 -2.96 17.53 8.83
N LEU A 6 -3.35 16.42 8.22
CA LEU A 6 -2.68 15.88 7.04
C LEU A 6 -2.68 16.90 5.88
N VAL A 7 -3.83 17.51 5.58
CA VAL A 7 -3.92 18.50 4.49
C VAL A 7 -3.01 19.70 4.78
N LYS A 8 -3.06 20.25 6.00
CA LYS A 8 -2.17 21.36 6.40
C LYS A 8 -0.69 21.00 6.25
N LEU A 9 -0.31 19.79 6.64
CA LEU A 9 1.07 19.31 6.50
C LEU A 9 1.49 19.24 5.03
N ILE A 10 0.61 18.75 4.15
CA ILE A 10 0.88 18.68 2.71
C ILE A 10 1.07 20.09 2.12
N GLU A 11 0.21 21.05 2.50
CA GLU A 11 0.30 22.44 2.03
C GLU A 11 1.63 23.10 2.43
N ILE A 12 2.11 22.84 3.66
CA ILE A 12 3.40 23.34 4.13
C ILE A 12 4.56 22.71 3.37
N LEU A 13 4.52 21.39 3.13
CA LEU A 13 5.63 20.64 2.54
C LEU A 13 5.65 20.66 1.00
N ASN A 14 4.50 20.97 0.38
CA ASN A 14 4.31 21.02 -1.08
C ASN A 14 3.47 22.24 -1.49
N PRO A 15 3.94 23.47 -1.22
CA PRO A 15 3.16 24.69 -1.45
C PRO A 15 2.83 24.94 -2.93
N SER A 16 3.60 24.36 -3.85
CA SER A 16 3.34 24.43 -5.30
C SER A 16 2.52 23.23 -5.83
N ASN A 17 2.04 22.35 -4.95
CA ASN A 17 1.28 21.14 -5.27
C ASN A 17 1.93 20.32 -6.40
N LYS A 18 3.26 20.17 -6.38
CA LYS A 18 4.00 19.45 -7.42
C LYS A 18 3.70 17.95 -7.33
N PRO A 19 3.21 17.29 -8.39
CA PRO A 19 2.98 15.85 -8.40
C PRO A 19 4.26 15.07 -8.06
N GLY A 20 4.12 14.01 -7.26
CA GLY A 20 5.23 13.15 -6.82
C GLY A 20 6.19 13.77 -5.80
N ARG A 21 5.96 15.01 -5.34
CA ARG A 21 6.78 15.65 -4.29
C ARG A 21 6.52 15.05 -2.91
N ILE A 22 5.26 14.72 -2.62
CA ILE A 22 4.86 14.16 -1.33
C ILE A 22 4.38 12.74 -1.53
N THR A 23 4.95 11.86 -0.71
CA THR A 23 4.53 10.47 -0.58
C THR A 23 3.98 10.28 0.82
N ILE A 24 2.75 9.78 0.92
CA ILE A 24 2.12 9.43 2.19
C ILE A 24 2.28 7.93 2.38
N ILE A 25 3.02 7.54 3.43
CA ILE A 25 3.24 6.15 3.78
C ILE A 25 2.26 5.77 4.89
N THR A 26 1.35 4.85 4.60
CA THR A 26 0.30 4.39 5.52
C THR A 26 0.75 3.16 6.27
N ARG A 27 0.84 3.27 7.61
CA ARG A 27 1.17 2.17 8.54
C ARG A 27 0.11 2.10 9.64
N MET A 28 -0.97 1.41 9.38
CA MET A 28 -2.12 1.36 10.30
C MET A 28 -2.65 -0.06 10.54
N GLY A 29 -2.18 -1.03 9.77
CA GLY A 29 -2.65 -2.41 9.79
C GLY A 29 -4.00 -2.61 9.08
N ALA A 30 -4.29 -3.85 8.70
CA ALA A 30 -5.37 -4.19 7.75
C ALA A 30 -6.77 -3.72 8.19
N GLU A 31 -7.10 -3.86 9.49
CA GLU A 31 -8.40 -3.47 10.03
C GLU A 31 -8.58 -1.96 10.06
N ASN A 32 -7.62 -1.25 10.64
CA ASN A 32 -7.67 0.22 10.70
C ASN A 32 -7.59 0.85 9.31
N MET A 33 -6.91 0.21 8.35
CA MET A 33 -6.79 0.73 6.99
C MET A 33 -8.16 0.91 6.35
N ARG A 34 -9.01 -0.12 6.40
CA ARG A 34 -10.38 -0.09 5.85
C ARG A 34 -11.26 0.96 6.52
N VAL A 35 -10.98 1.30 7.77
CA VAL A 35 -11.76 2.29 8.53
C VAL A 35 -11.23 3.71 8.34
N LYS A 36 -9.91 3.91 8.40
CA LYS A 36 -9.30 5.25 8.54
C LYS A 36 -8.78 5.83 7.24
N LEU A 37 -8.23 4.99 6.35
CA LEU A 37 -7.64 5.46 5.10
C LEU A 37 -8.65 6.16 4.17
N PRO A 38 -9.91 5.69 4.02
CA PRO A 38 -10.91 6.39 3.20
C PRO A 38 -11.07 7.87 3.56
N HIS A 39 -11.12 8.18 4.86
CA HIS A 39 -11.27 9.54 5.34
C HIS A 39 -10.07 10.44 4.99
N LEU A 40 -8.86 9.89 4.99
CA LEU A 40 -7.65 10.61 4.59
C LEU A 40 -7.61 10.86 3.08
N ILE A 41 -7.94 9.84 2.28
CA ILE A 41 -7.99 9.96 0.82
C ILE A 41 -8.99 11.05 0.40
N ARG A 42 -10.20 11.01 0.96
CA ARG A 42 -11.24 12.01 0.67
C ARG A 42 -10.80 13.42 1.05
N ALA A 43 -10.17 13.60 2.21
CA ALA A 43 -9.71 14.92 2.64
C ALA A 43 -8.64 15.50 1.71
N VAL A 44 -7.65 14.69 1.31
CA VAL A 44 -6.59 15.10 0.37
C VAL A 44 -7.16 15.40 -1.01
N ARG A 45 -8.11 14.57 -1.48
CA ARG A 45 -8.81 14.81 -2.75
C ARG A 45 -9.60 16.11 -2.72
N ASN A 46 -10.37 16.35 -1.65
CA ASN A 46 -11.20 17.54 -1.52
C ASN A 46 -10.39 18.83 -1.40
N SER A 47 -9.15 18.76 -0.92
CA SER A 47 -8.22 19.90 -0.90
C SER A 47 -7.47 20.10 -2.22
N GLY A 48 -7.68 19.24 -3.22
CA GLY A 48 -7.01 19.32 -4.52
C GLY A 48 -5.52 18.98 -4.48
N GLN A 49 -5.03 18.41 -3.38
CA GLN A 49 -3.62 18.08 -3.21
C GLN A 49 -3.26 16.78 -3.96
N ILE A 50 -2.09 16.77 -4.59
CA ILE A 50 -1.57 15.64 -5.36
C ILE A 50 -0.46 14.97 -4.57
N VAL A 51 -0.67 13.71 -4.21
CA VAL A 51 0.26 12.91 -3.41
C VAL A 51 0.38 11.50 -3.97
N THR A 52 1.50 10.85 -3.69
CA THR A 52 1.68 9.41 -3.92
C THR A 52 1.29 8.65 -2.65
N TRP A 53 0.36 7.71 -2.75
CA TRP A 53 -0.01 6.85 -1.64
C TRP A 53 0.85 5.59 -1.65
N ILE A 54 1.45 5.26 -0.51
CA ILE A 54 2.20 4.02 -0.31
C ILE A 54 1.71 3.37 0.98
N THR A 55 1.72 2.04 1.04
CA THR A 55 1.50 1.30 2.30
C THR A 55 2.79 0.69 2.83
N ASP A 56 2.92 0.71 4.14
CA ASP A 56 3.92 -0.02 4.89
C ASP A 56 3.19 -1.12 5.68
N PRO A 57 3.21 -2.37 5.17
CA PRO A 57 2.53 -3.49 5.81
C PRO A 57 3.36 -4.11 6.94
N MET A 58 4.58 -3.62 7.21
CA MET A 58 5.48 -4.18 8.22
C MET A 58 5.13 -3.65 9.60
N HIS A 59 5.07 -2.32 9.73
CA HIS A 59 4.88 -1.66 11.02
C HIS A 59 3.41 -1.67 11.43
N GLY A 60 3.08 -2.53 12.41
CA GLY A 60 1.75 -2.67 12.97
C GLY A 60 0.99 -3.92 12.53
N ASN A 61 1.65 -4.92 11.92
CA ASN A 61 1.02 -6.18 11.54
C ASN A 61 1.83 -7.41 11.93
N THR A 62 1.15 -8.44 12.44
CA THR A 62 1.70 -9.80 12.59
C THR A 62 1.65 -10.59 11.28
N ILE A 63 0.68 -10.29 10.40
CA ILE A 63 0.50 -10.92 9.08
C ILE A 63 0.35 -9.81 8.02
N LYS A 64 1.19 -9.85 6.98
CA LYS A 64 1.42 -8.71 6.07
C LYS A 64 0.49 -8.71 4.85
N ALA A 65 0.19 -9.87 4.30
CA ALA A 65 -0.66 -10.00 3.09
C ALA A 65 -2.06 -9.37 3.24
N PRO A 66 -2.77 -9.50 4.38
CA PRO A 66 -4.06 -8.83 4.57
C PRO A 66 -3.97 -7.31 4.52
N CYS A 67 -2.84 -6.72 4.94
CA CYS A 67 -2.64 -5.27 4.92
C CYS A 67 -2.44 -4.76 3.49
N VAL A 68 -1.69 -5.49 2.66
CA VAL A 68 -1.50 -5.15 1.25
C VAL A 68 -2.84 -5.17 0.51
N ARG A 69 -3.61 -6.26 0.64
CA ARG A 69 -4.96 -6.35 0.02
C ARG A 69 -5.88 -5.23 0.51
N ALA A 70 -5.86 -4.90 1.80
CA ALA A 70 -6.64 -3.78 2.36
C ALA A 70 -6.36 -2.45 1.68
N PHE A 71 -5.09 -2.20 1.37
CA PHE A 71 -4.66 -0.95 0.75
C PHE A 71 -5.22 -0.82 -0.65
N PHE A 72 -5.08 -1.89 -1.44
CA PHE A 72 -5.65 -2.04 -2.78
C PHE A 72 -7.19 -1.87 -2.76
N ASP A 73 -7.91 -2.67 -1.95
CA ASP A 73 -9.38 -2.60 -1.80
C ASP A 73 -9.88 -1.17 -1.50
N VAL A 74 -9.22 -0.46 -0.58
CA VAL A 74 -9.61 0.90 -0.19
C VAL A 74 -9.36 1.88 -1.33
N HIS A 75 -8.24 1.75 -2.03
CA HIS A 75 -7.91 2.63 -3.14
C HIS A 75 -8.89 2.47 -4.30
N ASP A 76 -9.27 1.23 -4.63
CA ASP A 76 -10.29 0.91 -5.62
C ASP A 76 -11.66 1.50 -5.23
N GLN A 77 -12.13 1.22 -4.00
CA GLN A 77 -13.40 1.75 -3.48
C GLN A 77 -13.47 3.28 -3.49
N GLU A 78 -12.35 3.93 -3.20
CA GLU A 78 -12.28 5.39 -3.21
C GLU A 78 -12.03 5.98 -4.60
N GLY A 79 -11.75 5.18 -5.63
CA GLY A 79 -11.37 5.68 -6.96
C GLY A 79 -10.05 6.46 -6.91
N SER A 80 -9.05 5.94 -6.21
CA SER A 80 -7.73 6.52 -6.04
C SER A 80 -6.64 5.53 -6.43
N HIS A 81 -5.40 6.00 -6.59
CA HIS A 81 -4.32 5.15 -7.09
C HIS A 81 -3.44 4.60 -5.95
N PRO A 82 -3.30 3.27 -5.81
CA PRO A 82 -2.34 2.65 -4.90
C PRO A 82 -0.92 2.77 -5.49
N GLY A 83 -0.16 3.75 -5.02
CA GLY A 83 1.10 4.18 -5.66
C GLY A 83 2.35 3.35 -5.31
N GLY A 84 2.26 2.41 -4.37
CA GLY A 84 3.38 1.51 -4.06
C GLY A 84 3.37 0.94 -2.65
N ILE A 85 4.44 0.21 -2.32
CA ILE A 85 4.61 -0.50 -1.05
C ILE A 85 6.02 -0.22 -0.51
N HIS A 86 6.11 0.08 0.78
CA HIS A 86 7.36 0.29 1.51
C HIS A 86 7.64 -0.94 2.38
N LEU A 87 8.76 -1.63 2.16
CA LEU A 87 9.12 -2.85 2.86
C LEU A 87 10.50 -2.74 3.51
N GLU A 88 10.63 -3.39 4.66
CA GLU A 88 11.93 -3.72 5.25
C GLU A 88 12.27 -5.17 4.95
N MET A 89 13.35 -5.39 4.21
CA MET A 89 13.75 -6.72 3.76
C MET A 89 15.27 -6.91 3.84
N THR A 90 15.68 -8.18 3.84
CA THR A 90 17.07 -8.59 3.71
C THR A 90 17.18 -9.84 2.83
N GLY A 91 18.24 -9.92 2.03
CA GLY A 91 18.57 -11.13 1.26
C GLY A 91 19.07 -12.29 2.14
N GLN A 92 19.28 -12.05 3.43
CA GLN A 92 19.71 -13.05 4.39
C GLN A 92 18.56 -13.95 4.82
N ASN A 93 18.87 -15.21 5.15
CA ASN A 93 17.91 -16.15 5.72
C ASN A 93 17.75 -15.89 7.23
N VAL A 94 16.96 -14.87 7.57
CA VAL A 94 16.61 -14.47 8.94
C VAL A 94 15.24 -14.98 9.34
N THR A 95 15.01 -15.10 10.65
CA THR A 95 13.73 -15.48 11.26
C THR A 95 13.12 -14.30 12.01
N GLU A 96 13.15 -13.11 11.42
CA GLU A 96 12.66 -11.89 12.11
C GLU A 96 11.12 -11.75 12.01
N CYS A 97 10.50 -12.35 10.99
CA CYS A 97 9.06 -12.27 10.74
C CYS A 97 8.41 -13.65 10.72
N ILE A 98 7.26 -13.78 11.39
CA ILE A 98 6.47 -15.02 11.45
C ILE A 98 5.80 -15.28 10.09
N GLY A 99 5.65 -16.57 9.75
CA GLY A 99 4.94 -17.04 8.56
C GLY A 99 5.83 -17.19 7.33
N GLY A 100 5.20 -17.05 6.17
CA GLY A 100 5.79 -17.39 4.86
C GLY A 100 5.87 -18.90 4.60
N SER A 101 6.27 -19.24 3.38
CA SER A 101 6.39 -20.62 2.88
C SER A 101 7.24 -21.58 3.72
N ARG A 102 8.25 -21.08 4.44
CA ARG A 102 9.08 -21.90 5.35
C ARG A 102 8.52 -21.96 6.79
N THR A 103 7.33 -21.38 7.01
CA THR A 103 6.63 -21.27 8.30
C THR A 103 7.56 -20.94 9.45
N VAL A 104 8.08 -19.70 9.46
CA VAL A 104 8.79 -19.18 10.65
C VAL A 104 7.77 -19.07 11.77
N THR A 105 7.98 -19.77 12.87
CA THR A 105 7.12 -19.73 14.06
C THR A 105 7.62 -18.69 15.07
N PHE A 106 6.88 -18.49 16.16
CA PHE A 106 7.32 -17.59 17.23
C PHE A 106 8.61 -18.08 17.92
N ASP A 107 8.77 -19.40 18.05
CA ASP A 107 9.94 -20.00 18.70
C ASP A 107 11.22 -19.82 17.84
N ASP A 108 11.05 -19.85 16.52
CA ASP A 108 12.14 -19.66 15.56
C ASP A 108 12.72 -18.24 15.56
N LEU A 109 11.99 -17.26 16.13
CA LEU A 109 12.46 -15.87 16.18
C LEU A 109 13.80 -15.76 16.91
N SER A 110 14.06 -16.60 17.91
CA SER A 110 15.28 -16.55 18.72
C SER A 110 16.55 -17.07 18.02
N ASP A 111 16.42 -17.78 16.88
CA ASP A 111 17.56 -18.38 16.18
C ASP A 111 18.39 -17.32 15.41
N ARG A 112 17.72 -16.43 14.66
CA ARG A 112 18.37 -15.48 13.73
C ARG A 112 17.73 -14.09 13.75
N TYR A 113 17.39 -13.61 14.93
CA TYR A 113 17.02 -12.20 15.12
C TYR A 113 18.30 -11.34 15.12
N HIS A 114 18.64 -10.76 13.97
CA HIS A 114 19.91 -10.04 13.80
C HIS A 114 19.75 -8.51 13.75
N THR A 115 18.52 -8.01 13.82
CA THR A 115 18.22 -6.58 13.86
C THR A 115 18.01 -6.11 15.30
N HIS A 116 18.52 -4.93 15.61
CA HIS A 116 18.16 -4.21 16.85
C HIS A 116 16.93 -3.32 16.66
N CYS A 117 16.42 -3.23 15.43
CA CYS A 117 15.29 -2.40 15.03
C CYS A 117 14.07 -3.29 14.71
N ASP A 118 13.26 -2.87 13.72
CA ASP A 118 12.08 -3.60 13.29
C ASP A 118 12.43 -4.89 12.50
N PRO A 119 11.56 -5.92 12.59
CA PRO A 119 11.79 -7.21 11.97
C PRO A 119 11.68 -7.16 10.44
N ARG A 120 12.68 -7.68 9.73
CA ARG A 120 12.75 -7.64 8.25
C ARG A 120 12.19 -8.91 7.63
N LEU A 121 11.65 -8.78 6.42
CA LEU A 121 11.37 -9.93 5.56
C LEU A 121 12.68 -10.59 5.13
N ASN A 122 12.77 -11.91 5.24
CA ASN A 122 13.83 -12.65 4.58
C ASN A 122 13.60 -12.75 3.06
N ALA A 123 14.58 -13.28 2.31
CA ALA A 123 14.51 -13.37 0.85
C ALA A 123 13.26 -14.13 0.35
N SER A 124 12.90 -15.25 0.99
CA SER A 124 11.77 -16.08 0.58
C SER A 124 10.44 -15.36 0.85
N GLN A 125 10.26 -14.78 2.04
CA GLN A 125 9.07 -14.01 2.38
C GLN A 125 8.91 -12.75 1.52
N SER A 126 10.04 -12.13 1.14
CA SER A 126 10.05 -10.97 0.24
C SER A 126 9.56 -11.33 -1.16
N LEU A 127 10.04 -12.44 -1.71
CA LEU A 127 9.63 -12.91 -3.03
C LEU A 127 8.16 -13.37 -3.04
N GLU A 128 7.73 -14.07 -1.99
CA GLU A 128 6.34 -14.47 -1.80
C GLU A 128 5.40 -13.24 -1.77
N LEU A 129 5.78 -12.20 -1.02
CA LEU A 129 5.02 -10.97 -0.98
C LEU A 129 4.98 -10.28 -2.35
N ALA A 130 6.07 -10.31 -3.12
CA ALA A 130 6.09 -9.75 -4.47
C ALA A 130 5.10 -10.45 -5.41
N PHE A 131 4.98 -11.77 -5.34
CA PHE A 131 3.97 -12.52 -6.11
C PHE A 131 2.54 -12.16 -5.69
N ILE A 132 2.27 -12.07 -4.38
CA ILE A 132 0.95 -11.67 -3.87
C ILE A 132 0.56 -10.26 -4.37
N ILE A 133 1.52 -9.34 -4.39
CA ILE A 133 1.30 -7.97 -4.90
C ILE A 133 0.97 -8.01 -6.39
N ALA A 134 1.73 -8.77 -7.19
CA ALA A 134 1.51 -8.89 -8.62
C ALA A 134 0.12 -9.48 -8.93
N GLU A 135 -0.26 -10.56 -8.25
CA GLU A 135 -1.60 -11.17 -8.38
C GLU A 135 -2.71 -10.18 -8.01
N THR A 136 -2.57 -9.46 -6.88
CA THR A 136 -3.57 -8.48 -6.44
C THR A 136 -3.72 -7.35 -7.48
N GLN A 137 -2.61 -6.89 -8.05
CA GLN A 137 -2.63 -5.85 -9.07
C GLN A 137 -3.28 -6.34 -10.38
N GLU A 138 -2.99 -7.57 -10.81
CA GLU A 138 -3.62 -8.17 -12.00
C GLU A 138 -5.13 -8.34 -11.81
N GLU A 139 -5.58 -8.78 -10.63
CA GLU A 139 -7.01 -8.89 -10.29
C GLU A 139 -7.73 -7.54 -10.36
N GLU A 140 -7.13 -6.48 -9.81
CA GLU A 140 -7.67 -5.13 -9.87
C GLU A 140 -7.72 -4.58 -11.30
N ASP A 141 -6.65 -4.77 -12.09
CA ASP A 141 -6.60 -4.30 -13.47
C ASP A 141 -7.62 -5.04 -14.35
N ALA A 142 -7.79 -6.36 -14.15
CA ALA A 142 -8.82 -7.14 -14.80
C ALA A 142 -10.22 -6.64 -14.44
N PHE A 143 -10.49 -6.36 -13.15
CA PHE A 143 -11.77 -5.84 -12.69
C PHE A 143 -12.08 -4.45 -13.28
N ARG A 144 -11.10 -3.53 -13.26
CA ARG A 144 -11.22 -2.18 -13.85
C ARG A 144 -11.49 -2.24 -15.35
N SER A 145 -10.87 -3.18 -16.07
CA SER A 145 -11.09 -3.35 -17.51
C SER A 145 -12.52 -3.81 -17.85
N GLN A 146 -13.17 -4.56 -16.95
CA GLN A 146 -14.54 -5.04 -17.13
C GLN A 146 -15.60 -3.99 -16.77
N GLN A 147 -15.26 -3.01 -15.93
CA GLN A 147 -16.16 -1.93 -15.51
C GLN A 147 -16.13 -0.67 -16.37
N GLN A 148 -15.21 -0.56 -17.35
CA GLN A 148 -15.26 0.54 -18.31
C GLN A 148 -16.49 0.38 -19.24
N PRO A 149 -17.43 1.34 -19.28
CA PRO A 149 -18.48 1.31 -20.29
C PRO A 149 -17.83 1.46 -21.67
N ALA A 150 -18.38 0.75 -22.66
CA ALA A 150 -18.03 0.82 -24.07
C ALA A 150 -18.39 2.18 -24.71
N THR A 151 -17.91 3.29 -24.14
CA THR A 151 -18.16 4.66 -24.61
C THR A 151 -16.83 5.38 -24.82
N ALA A 152 -16.01 4.86 -25.73
CA ALA A 152 -14.91 5.59 -26.33
C ALA A 152 -14.64 5.11 -27.77
N SER A 153 -15.71 4.88 -28.54
CA SER A 153 -15.58 4.67 -29.99
C SER A 153 -16.86 5.07 -30.74
N ALA A 154 -17.17 6.37 -30.77
CA ALA A 154 -18.11 6.96 -31.72
C ALA A 154 -18.13 8.49 -31.62
N CYS A 155 -17.03 9.17 -31.99
CA CYS A 155 -17.12 10.60 -32.39
C CYS A 155 -15.86 11.10 -33.10
N PHE A 156 -15.31 10.33 -34.03
CA PHE A 156 -14.42 10.86 -35.07
C PHE A 156 -14.57 9.99 -36.28
N LEU A 157 -15.58 10.27 -37.11
CA LEU A 157 -15.65 9.95 -38.54
C LEU A 157 -16.98 10.51 -39.06
N ASN A 158 -16.92 11.72 -39.62
CA ASN A 158 -17.58 12.17 -40.86
C ASN A 158 -17.99 13.65 -40.80
N GLY A 159 -17.53 14.41 -41.80
CA GLY A 159 -18.21 15.60 -42.32
C GLY A 159 -17.63 16.92 -41.89
#